data_AF-A0A2A5F5Y8-F1
#
_entry.id   AF-A0A2A5F5Y8-F1
#
_cell.length_a   1.000
_cell.length_b   1.000
_cell.length_c   1.000
_cell.angle_alpha   90.00
_cell.angle_beta   90.00
_cell.angle_gamma   90.00
#
_symmetry.space_group_name_H-M   'P 1'
#
loop_
_entity.id
_entity.type
_entity.pdbx_description
1 polymer ?
#
loop_
_entity_poly.entity_id
_entity_poly.type
_entity_poly.pdbx_seq_one_letter_code
_entity_poly.pdbx_strand_id
1 'polypeptide(L)'
;MDYHMLLLNRIKEEYDKHDQNELAVATGIRLTAGQITSAAAVMVGVFAAFATSRILGLQQFGLGLAVAVFIDATVIRVILLPASMKLLGRWNWYLPGWLDWLPRVTPVDEAPQAIPAPGND
;
A
#
# COMPACT_ATOMS: atom_id res chain seq x y z
N MET A 1 -2.00 -3.76 -9.08
CA MET A 1 -0.66 -3.15 -8.93
C MET A 1 -0.71 -1.81 -8.21
N ASP A 2 -1.86 -1.37 -7.69
CA ASP A 2 -1.99 -0.04 -7.08
C ASP A 2 -1.91 -0.05 -5.54
N TYR A 3 -2.29 -1.17 -4.90
CA TYR A 3 -2.29 -1.29 -3.44
C TYR A 3 -0.89 -1.30 -2.80
N HIS A 4 0.10 -1.80 -3.54
CA HIS A 4 1.48 -1.81 -3.08
C HIS A 4 2.05 -0.39 -3.09
N MET A 5 1.71 0.42 -4.10
CA MET A 5 2.07 1.84 -4.15
C MET A 5 1.39 2.64 -3.03
N LEU A 6 0.10 2.43 -2.76
CA LEU A 6 -0.60 3.10 -1.65
C LEU A 6 0.03 2.78 -0.29
N LEU A 7 0.37 1.51 -0.07
CA LEU A 7 1.06 1.05 1.13
C LEU A 7 2.46 1.70 1.24
N LEU A 8 3.27 1.60 0.20
CA LEU A 8 4.64 2.13 0.18
C LEU A 8 4.66 3.65 0.38
N ASN A 9 3.74 4.37 -0.26
CA ASN A 9 3.60 5.81 -0.07
C ASN A 9 3.28 6.14 1.39
N ARG A 10 2.37 5.37 2.02
CA ARG A 10 2.04 5.60 3.43
C ARG A 10 3.19 5.26 4.38
N ILE A 11 3.97 4.21 4.08
CA ILE A 11 5.17 3.88 4.86
C ILE A 11 6.22 5.00 4.69
N LYS A 12 6.39 5.54 3.47
CA LYS A 12 7.30 6.66 3.21
C LYS A 12 6.91 7.91 3.99
N GLU A 13 5.62 8.27 3.97
CA GLU A 13 5.10 9.40 4.74
C GLU A 13 5.38 9.28 6.24
N GLU A 14 5.25 8.08 6.79
CA GLU A 14 5.53 7.85 8.21
C GLU A 14 7.03 7.84 8.50
N TYR A 15 7.83 7.30 7.58
CA TYR A 15 9.29 7.32 7.67
C TYR A 15 9.82 8.76 7.65
N ASP A 16 9.27 9.63 6.80
CA ASP A 16 9.72 11.02 6.70
C ASP A 16 9.42 11.87 7.94
N LYS A 17 8.45 11.45 8.77
CA LYS A 17 8.12 12.14 10.03
C LYS A 17 9.03 11.73 11.19
N HIS A 18 9.42 10.46 11.24
CA HIS A 18 10.02 9.86 12.45
C HIS A 18 11.41 9.25 12.24
N ASP A 19 11.86 9.07 10.99
CA ASP A 19 13.11 8.40 10.59
C ASP A 19 13.30 6.99 11.20
N GLN A 20 12.19 6.36 11.62
CA GLN A 20 12.17 5.03 12.23
C GLN A 20 11.53 4.03 11.29
N ASN A 21 12.36 3.27 10.57
CA ASN A 21 11.91 2.33 9.53
C ASN A 21 10.93 1.26 10.06
N GLU A 22 11.22 0.63 11.20
CA GLU A 22 10.34 -0.42 11.75
C GLU A 22 8.96 0.15 12.15
N LEU A 23 8.94 1.33 12.77
CA LEU A 23 7.71 2.00 13.17
C LEU A 23 6.90 2.43 11.93
N ALA A 24 7.58 2.99 10.91
CA ALA A 24 6.96 3.39 9.66
C ALA A 24 6.30 2.21 8.93
N VAL A 25 7.00 1.07 8.85
CA VAL A 25 6.47 -0.16 8.22
C VAL A 25 5.25 -0.67 8.99
N ALA A 26 5.34 -0.76 10.32
CA ALA A 26 4.23 -1.25 11.15
C ALA A 26 2.99 -0.36 11.04
N THR A 27 3.16 0.96 11.11
CA THR A 27 2.07 1.94 11.01
C THR A 27 1.45 1.94 9.61
N GLY A 28 2.27 1.95 8.55
CA GLY A 28 1.78 1.94 7.17
C GLY A 28 0.97 0.68 6.82
N ILE A 29 1.40 -0.49 7.31
CA ILE A 29 0.65 -1.74 7.16
C ILE A 29 -0.70 -1.65 7.90
N ARG A 30 -0.71 -1.17 9.15
CA ARG A 30 -1.93 -1.08 9.96
C ARG A 30 -2.98 -0.16 9.33
N LEU A 31 -2.56 1.00 8.84
CA LEU A 31 -3.47 2.00 8.25
C LEU A 31 -4.11 1.54 6.94
N THR A 32 -3.40 0.71 6.16
CA THR A 32 -3.86 0.28 4.84
C THR A 32 -4.49 -1.12 4.83
N ALA A 33 -4.40 -1.86 5.94
CA ALA A 33 -4.90 -3.23 6.06
C ALA A 33 -6.38 -3.38 5.66
N GLY A 34 -7.24 -2.45 6.11
CA GLY A 34 -8.69 -2.52 5.85
C GLY A 34 -9.04 -2.38 4.37
N GLN A 35 -8.52 -1.33 3.72
CA GLN A 35 -8.78 -1.06 2.29
C GLN A 35 -8.28 -2.18 1.39
N ILE A 36 -7.20 -2.85 1.78
CA ILE A 36 -6.55 -3.84 0.91
C ILE A 36 -7.18 -5.20 1.12
N THR A 37 -7.55 -5.54 2.35
CA THR A 37 -8.31 -6.77 2.63
C THR A 37 -9.68 -6.73 1.95
N SER A 38 -10.38 -5.59 1.96
CA SER A 38 -11.68 -5.45 1.29
C SER A 38 -11.56 -5.61 -0.23
N ALA A 39 -10.57 -4.96 -0.85
CA ALA A 39 -10.29 -5.14 -2.27
C ALA A 39 -9.93 -6.59 -2.63
N ALA A 40 -9.10 -7.24 -1.83
CA ALA A 40 -8.72 -8.64 -2.01
C ALA A 40 -9.94 -9.56 -1.93
N ALA A 41 -10.83 -9.34 -0.96
CA ALA A 41 -12.06 -10.14 -0.82
C ALA A 41 -12.95 -10.07 -2.06
N VAL A 42 -13.14 -8.87 -2.62
CA VAL A 42 -13.92 -8.69 -3.86
C VAL A 42 -13.26 -9.40 -5.04
N MET A 43 -11.95 -9.23 -5.24
CA MET A 43 -11.22 -9.90 -6.33
C MET A 43 -11.28 -11.42 -6.23
N VAL A 44 -11.05 -11.98 -5.04
CA VAL A 44 -11.14 -13.42 -4.81
C VAL A 44 -12.56 -13.93 -5.08
N GLY A 45 -13.60 -13.20 -4.65
CA GLY A 45 -14.99 -13.56 -4.95
C GLY A 45 -15.30 -13.59 -6.45
N VAL A 46 -14.86 -12.58 -7.20
CA VAL A 46 -15.05 -12.52 -8.66
C VAL A 46 -14.33 -13.66 -9.38
N PHE A 47 -13.08 -13.94 -9.01
CA PHE A 47 -12.31 -15.03 -9.63
C PHE A 47 -12.80 -16.42 -9.22
N ALA A 48 -13.28 -16.58 -7.99
CA ALA A 48 -13.96 -17.80 -7.57
C ALA A 48 -15.24 -18.06 -8.37
N ALA A 49 -15.99 -17.00 -8.74
CA ALA A 49 -17.14 -17.16 -9.64
C ALA A 49 -16.69 -17.68 -11.02
N PHE A 50 -15.58 -17.18 -11.57
CA PHE A 50 -15.03 -17.70 -12.84
C PHE A 50 -14.60 -19.17 -12.73
N ALA A 51 -14.13 -19.61 -11.56
CA ALA A 51 -13.81 -21.00 -11.30
C ALA A 51 -15.01 -21.97 -11.37
N THR A 52 -16.25 -21.45 -11.34
CA THR A 52 -17.48 -22.25 -11.53
C THR A 52 -17.96 -22.30 -12.98
N SER A 53 -17.24 -21.66 -13.91
CA SER A 53 -17.57 -21.68 -15.33
C SER A 53 -17.37 -23.06 -15.96
N ARG A 54 -18.13 -23.36 -17.02
CA ARG A 54 -18.01 -24.59 -17.83
C ARG A 54 -16.88 -24.53 -18.86
N ILE A 55 -16.23 -23.38 -19.01
CA ILE A 55 -15.11 -23.19 -19.93
C ILE A 55 -13.82 -23.54 -19.18
N LEU A 56 -13.17 -24.64 -19.55
CA LEU A 56 -12.00 -25.17 -18.84
C LEU A 56 -10.88 -24.13 -18.67
N GLY A 57 -10.57 -23.36 -19.72
CA GLY A 57 -9.58 -22.29 -19.63
C GLY A 57 -9.97 -21.24 -18.60
N LEU A 58 -11.22 -20.77 -18.61
CA LEU A 58 -11.71 -19.77 -17.66
C LEU A 58 -11.73 -20.29 -16.22
N GLN A 59 -12.02 -21.57 -16.03
CA GLN A 59 -11.98 -22.22 -14.71
C GLN A 59 -10.56 -22.24 -14.13
N GLN A 60 -9.56 -22.64 -14.93
CA GLN A 60 -8.16 -22.68 -14.52
C GLN A 60 -7.63 -21.27 -14.21
N PHE A 61 -7.93 -20.29 -15.07
CA PHE A 61 -7.56 -18.89 -14.83
C PHE A 61 -8.23 -18.34 -13.58
N GLY A 62 -9.54 -18.56 -13.40
CA GLY A 62 -10.28 -18.09 -12.22
C GLY A 62 -9.72 -18.64 -10.92
N LEU A 63 -9.49 -19.95 -10.84
CA LEU A 63 -8.89 -20.56 -9.65
C LEU A 63 -7.46 -20.06 -9.40
N GLY A 64 -6.63 -20.01 -10.44
CA GLY A 64 -5.25 -19.56 -10.34
C GLY A 64 -5.14 -18.11 -9.87
N LEU A 65 -5.96 -17.21 -10.42
CA LEU A 65 -6.00 -15.80 -10.04
C LEU A 65 -6.55 -15.60 -8.62
N ALA A 66 -7.58 -16.34 -8.23
CA ALA A 66 -8.12 -16.27 -6.87
C ALA A 66 -7.05 -16.64 -5.82
N VAL A 67 -6.32 -17.73 -6.07
CA VAL A 67 -5.22 -18.17 -5.18
C VAL A 67 -4.07 -17.17 -5.19
N ALA A 68 -3.67 -16.66 -6.35
CA ALA A 68 -2.59 -15.68 -6.47
C ALA A 68 -2.88 -14.40 -5.68
N VAL A 69 -4.09 -13.84 -5.82
CA VAL A 69 -4.50 -12.64 -5.07
C VAL A 69 -4.57 -12.92 -3.57
N PHE A 70 -5.09 -14.09 -3.17
CA PHE A 70 -5.15 -14.47 -1.76
C PHE A 70 -3.74 -14.56 -1.13
N ILE A 71 -2.79 -15.15 -1.84
CA ILE A 71 -1.38 -15.25 -1.40
C ILE A 71 -0.74 -13.86 -1.35
N ASP A 72 -0.98 -12.98 -2.33
CA ASP A 72 -0.42 -11.62 -2.32
C ASP A 72 -0.93 -10.80 -1.12
N ALA A 73 -2.26 -10.85 -0.89
CA ALA A 73 -2.89 -10.12 0.20
C ALA A 73 -2.47 -10.63 1.59
N THR A 74 -2.03 -11.88 1.71
CA THR A 74 -1.66 -12.51 2.98
C THR A 74 -0.15 -12.68 3.09
N VAL A 75 0.43 -13.67 2.41
CA VAL A 75 1.83 -14.08 2.54
C VAL A 75 2.78 -12.97 2.10
N ILE A 76 2.56 -12.40 0.91
CA ILE A 76 3.49 -11.38 0.38
C ILE A 76 3.45 -10.14 1.25
N ARG A 77 2.25 -9.70 1.61
CA ARG A 77 2.04 -8.46 2.36
C ARG A 77 2.38 -8.54 3.84
N VAL A 78 2.02 -9.62 4.52
CA VAL A 78 2.19 -9.74 5.99
C VAL A 78 3.60 -10.21 6.34
N ILE A 79 4.25 -10.96 5.45
CA ILE A 79 5.57 -11.56 5.74
C ILE A 79 6.63 -10.96 4.83
N LEU A 80 6.49 -11.16 3.52
CA LEU A 80 7.58 -10.92 2.57
C LEU A 80 7.96 -9.43 2.49
N LEU A 81 6.96 -8.55 2.45
CA LEU A 81 7.14 -7.11 2.39
C LEU A 81 7.80 -6.54 3.65
N PRO A 82 7.25 -6.72 4.87
CA PRO A 82 7.90 -6.20 6.08
C PRO A 82 9.27 -6.84 6.33
N ALA A 83 9.45 -8.13 6.03
CA ALA A 83 10.76 -8.77 6.14
C ALA A 83 11.80 -8.12 5.21
N SER A 84 11.42 -7.86 3.95
CA SER A 84 12.30 -7.21 2.97
C SER A 84 12.62 -5.78 3.38
N MET A 85 11.62 -5.01 3.82
CA MET A 85 11.83 -3.62 4.24
C MET A 85 12.69 -3.51 5.51
N LYS A 86 12.55 -4.47 6.44
CA LYS A 86 13.41 -4.57 7.61
C LYS A 86 14.84 -4.96 7.24
N LEU A 87 15.01 -5.91 6.33
CA LEU A 87 16.33 -6.37 5.87
C LEU A 87 17.10 -5.27 5.14
N LEU A 88 16.42 -4.49 4.29
CA LEU A 88 17.03 -3.41 3.52
C LEU A 88 17.30 -2.16 4.38
N GLY A 89 16.52 -1.93 5.44
CA GLY A 89 16.77 -0.83 6.38
C GLY A 89 16.83 0.53 5.69
N ARG A 90 17.93 1.26 5.87
CA ARG A 90 18.18 2.56 5.21
C ARG A 90 18.26 2.49 3.69
N TRP A 91 18.58 1.33 3.11
CA TRP A 91 18.68 1.17 1.66
C TRP A 91 17.32 1.27 0.95
N ASN A 92 16.21 1.05 1.65
CA ASN A 92 14.86 1.26 1.11
C ASN A 92 14.64 2.69 0.59
N TRP A 93 15.36 3.65 1.16
CA TRP A 93 15.12 5.08 0.97
C TRP A 93 16.25 5.76 0.22
N TYR A 94 17.17 4.99 -0.34
CA TYR A 94 18.27 5.52 -1.13
C TYR A 94 17.75 6.12 -2.43
N LEU A 95 17.90 7.44 -2.58
CA LEU A 95 17.72 8.13 -3.84
C LEU A 95 19.12 8.38 -4.44
N PRO A 96 19.42 7.89 -5.66
CA PRO A 96 20.67 8.22 -6.32
C PRO A 96 20.75 9.73 -6.60
N GLY A 97 21.90 10.37 -6.38
CA GLY A 97 22.04 11.83 -6.53
C GLY A 97 21.79 12.36 -7.96
N TRP A 98 21.86 11.50 -8.98
CA TRP A 98 21.47 11.87 -10.35
C TRP A 98 19.95 12.03 -10.52
N LEU A 99 19.16 11.66 -9.51
CA LEU A 99 17.70 11.82 -9.44
C LEU A 99 17.25 12.99 -8.56
N ASP A 100 18.18 13.79 -8.02
CA ASP A 100 17.85 14.94 -7.15
C ASP A 100 17.04 16.04 -7.85
N TRP A 101 16.94 15.99 -9.18
CA TRP A 101 16.10 16.89 -9.98
C TRP A 101 14.60 16.57 -9.87
N LEU A 102 14.22 15.41 -9.31
CA LEU A 102 12.81 15.03 -9.16
C LEU A 102 12.09 15.96 -8.15
N PRO A 103 10.87 16.41 -8.47
CA PRO A 103 10.06 17.18 -7.52
C PRO A 103 9.81 16.37 -6.25
N ARG A 104 10.15 16.92 -5.09
CA ARG A 104 9.77 16.33 -3.81
C ARG A 104 8.28 16.56 -3.62
N VAL A 105 7.50 15.49 -3.63
CA VAL A 105 6.07 15.55 -3.36
C VAL A 105 5.90 15.82 -1.87
N THR A 106 5.72 17.09 -1.50
CA THR A 106 5.32 17.47 -0.15
C THR A 106 3.84 17.14 0.04
N PRO A 107 3.44 16.48 1.14
CA PRO A 107 2.03 16.27 1.45
C PRO A 107 1.27 17.60 1.40
N VAL A 108 0.17 17.64 0.65
CA VAL A 108 -0.75 18.79 0.60
C VAL A 108 -1.62 18.76 1.86
N ASP A 109 -1.02 19.02 3.01
CA ASP A 109 -1.74 19.17 4.29
C ASP A 109 -1.03 20.23 5.14
N GLU A 110 -0.87 21.42 4.58
CA GLU A 110 -0.70 22.63 5.38
C GLU A 110 -1.27 23.82 4.61
N ALA A 111 -2.53 23.72 4.20
CA ALA A 111 -3.33 24.93 4.06
C ALA A 111 -3.63 25.38 5.49
N PRO A 112 -3.15 26.56 5.94
CA PRO A 112 -3.58 27.11 7.22
C PRO A 112 -5.10 27.16 7.18
N GLN A 113 -5.76 26.40 8.07
CA GLN A 113 -7.17 26.63 8.35
C GLN A 113 -7.23 28.07 8.84
N ALA A 114 -7.60 28.98 7.96
CA ALA A 114 -7.87 30.36 8.30
C ALA A 114 -9.03 30.30 9.28
N ILE A 115 -8.72 30.40 10.57
CA ILE A 115 -9.68 30.64 11.62
C ILE A 115 -10.41 31.92 11.18
N PRO A 116 -11.71 31.88 10.83
CA PRO A 116 -12.42 33.10 10.51
C PRO A 116 -12.35 33.99 11.75
N ALA A 117 -11.80 35.20 11.57
CA ALA A 117 -11.71 36.19 12.64
C ALA A 117 -13.09 36.36 13.27
N PRO A 118 -13.20 36.42 14.62
CA PRO A 118 -14.48 36.67 15.26
C PRO A 118 -15.05 37.97 14.70
N GLY A 119 -16.27 37.88 14.15
CA GLY A 119 -17.02 39.03 13.67
C GLY A 119 -17.22 40.00 14.83
N ASN A 120 -16.89 41.26 14.58
CA ASN A 120 -17.17 42.34 15.51
C ASN A 120 -18.60 42.80 15.24
N ASP A 121 -19.56 42.11 15.84
CA ASP A 121 -20.98 42.50 15.86
C ASP A 121 -21.35 43.02 17.26
#